data_AF-A0A1Z5HBY1-F1
#
_entry.id   AF-A0A1Z5HBY1-F1
#
_cell.length_a   1.000
_cell.length_b   1.000
_cell.length_c   1.000
_cell.angle_alpha   90.00
_cell.angle_beta   90.00
_cell.angle_gamma   90.00
#
_symmetry.space_group_name_H-M   'P 1'
#
loop_
_entity.id
_entity.type
_entity.pdbx_description
1 polymer ?
#
loop_
_entity_poly.entity_id
_entity_poly.type
_entity_poly.pdbx_seq_one_letter_code
_entity_poly.pdbx_strand_id
1 'polypeptide(L)'
;MIELSKACVKQLDIKDAVLMPYYDTSDPRYFDKGKKKMADTKKKKATKKVVKKVIKKPPSKAIKSIQHDLFSDFLANDISEVSNTVDLWERIPKYFLSPQEQKTLRPEKGQPDPYTQEYILRGENGEPQPYKVRIQPALIEQSDGEFIAFFPTKAEEVIEEILKKIFTEQNLGIHDSKNAESWVKFSYGMINKELRKNKCSRTHQQIKHSLEVMSKCILTVYEDSEEIYTGAILQDYCSVDRKQYLDNTKALHVARLSVFISHAVNTLQYRQFNLRRLTACKEQLSGWILKS
;
A
#
# COMPACT_ATOMS: atom_id res chain seq x y z
N MET A 1 -7.43 -17.21 23.31
CA MET A 1 -6.92 -17.02 24.68
C MET A 1 -5.49 -16.53 24.60
N ILE A 2 -5.28 -15.24 24.79
CA ILE A 2 -3.97 -14.63 25.04
C ILE A 2 -4.25 -13.52 26.07
N GLU A 3 -3.63 -13.59 27.25
CA GLU A 3 -3.74 -12.61 28.32
C GLU A 3 -2.48 -11.72 28.32
N LEU A 4 -2.59 -10.40 28.12
CA LEU A 4 -1.53 -9.47 28.53
C LEU A 4 -2.05 -8.13 29.07
N SER A 5 -1.98 -8.05 30.41
CA SER A 5 -1.66 -6.89 31.26
C SER A 5 -2.29 -5.50 30.98
N LYS A 6 -3.21 -5.15 31.89
CA LYS A 6 -3.83 -3.85 32.16
C LYS A 6 -2.83 -2.71 32.40
N ALA A 7 -3.05 -1.53 31.80
CA ALA A 7 -3.03 -0.24 32.50
C ALA A 7 -3.47 0.97 31.63
N CYS A 8 -4.45 1.70 32.16
CA CYS A 8 -4.76 3.13 32.01
C CYS A 8 -5.31 3.72 30.68
N VAL A 9 -6.63 3.97 30.71
CA VAL A 9 -7.45 4.79 29.81
C VAL A 9 -7.51 6.25 30.30
N LYS A 10 -7.55 7.23 29.38
CA LYS A 10 -8.34 8.47 29.55
C LYS A 10 -8.95 8.93 28.22
N GLN A 11 -10.26 9.09 28.25
CA GLN A 11 -11.22 9.52 27.22
C GLN A 11 -10.93 10.90 26.61
N LEU A 12 -11.27 11.07 25.33
CA LEU A 12 -11.82 12.34 24.79
C LEU A 12 -12.87 12.07 23.70
N ASP A 13 -13.99 12.78 23.84
CA ASP A 13 -15.25 12.70 23.09
C ASP A 13 -15.17 13.17 21.64
N ILE A 14 -15.92 12.48 20.77
CA ILE A 14 -16.12 12.80 19.35
C ILE A 14 -17.39 13.66 19.22
N LYS A 15 -17.28 14.81 18.55
CA LYS A 15 -18.43 15.49 17.95
C LYS A 15 -18.09 16.00 16.55
N ASP A 16 -19.12 15.88 15.72
CA ASP A 16 -19.34 16.54 14.44
C ASP A 16 -18.76 15.85 13.20
N ALA A 17 -19.51 14.81 12.78
CA ALA A 17 -19.59 14.41 11.39
C ALA A 17 -20.32 15.50 10.58
N VAL A 18 -19.61 16.10 9.63
CA VAL A 18 -20.22 16.97 8.61
C VAL A 18 -19.96 16.35 7.24
N LEU A 19 -21.05 15.99 6.56
CA LEU A 19 -21.09 15.64 5.13
C LEU A 19 -20.38 16.72 4.30
N MET A 20 -19.47 16.32 3.40
CA MET A 20 -18.89 17.24 2.41
C MET A 20 -18.99 16.72 0.96
N PRO A 21 -19.09 17.64 -0.04
CA PRO A 21 -19.30 17.32 -1.45
C PRO A 21 -18.00 17.31 -2.30
N TYR A 22 -17.86 16.27 -3.12
CA TYR A 22 -17.39 16.12 -4.52
C TYR A 22 -16.24 16.96 -5.18
N TYR A 23 -15.49 16.24 -6.06
CA TYR A 23 -14.63 16.63 -7.24
C TYR A 23 -13.12 16.94 -6.96
N ASP A 24 -12.10 16.63 -7.77
CA ASP A 24 -11.89 16.23 -9.19
C ASP A 24 -10.51 15.50 -9.31
N THR A 25 -10.42 14.41 -10.09
CA THR A 25 -9.24 13.55 -10.29
C THR A 25 -8.17 14.07 -11.27
N SER A 26 -8.28 15.30 -11.76
CA SER A 26 -7.42 15.84 -12.83
C SER A 26 -6.50 17.00 -12.42
N ASP A 27 -6.36 17.31 -11.13
CA ASP A 27 -5.63 18.50 -10.69
C ASP A 27 -4.09 18.44 -10.98
N PRO A 28 -3.55 19.27 -11.90
CA PRO A 28 -2.12 19.27 -12.27
C PRO A 28 -1.22 19.99 -11.25
N ARG A 29 -1.77 20.50 -10.14
CA ARG A 29 -1.07 21.38 -9.18
C ARG A 29 -0.06 20.65 -8.25
N TYR A 30 0.39 19.46 -8.61
CA TYR A 30 1.47 18.72 -7.94
C TYR A 30 2.86 18.95 -8.55
N PHE A 31 2.97 19.69 -9.65
CA PHE A 31 4.24 20.03 -10.28
C PHE A 31 4.39 21.54 -10.43
N ASP A 32 4.72 22.23 -9.34
CA ASP A 32 5.19 23.62 -9.46
C ASP A 32 6.66 23.60 -9.91
N LYS A 33 6.90 23.99 -11.16
CA LYS A 33 8.24 24.14 -11.74
C LYS A 33 8.78 25.53 -11.43
N GLY A 34 9.13 25.76 -10.17
CA GLY A 34 9.85 26.97 -9.75
C GLY A 34 11.35 26.75 -9.67
N LYS A 35 12.09 27.00 -10.75
CA LYS A 35 13.57 27.06 -10.70
C LYS A 35 14.01 28.29 -9.88
N LYS A 36 14.66 28.08 -8.72
CA LYS A 36 15.58 29.06 -8.12
C LYS A 36 16.87 28.37 -7.69
N LYS A 37 17.99 28.83 -8.25
CA LYS A 37 19.36 28.49 -7.83
C LYS A 37 19.76 29.42 -6.69
N MET A 38 20.31 28.90 -5.59
CA MET A 38 21.32 29.52 -4.71
C MET A 38 22.00 28.37 -3.93
N ALA A 39 23.30 28.12 -4.06
CA ALA A 39 24.49 28.81 -3.54
C ALA A 39 25.10 28.00 -2.37
N ASP A 40 26.32 27.51 -2.60
CA ASP A 40 27.09 26.63 -1.71
C ASP A 40 27.34 27.25 -0.33
N THR A 41 27.07 26.48 0.73
CA THR A 41 27.74 26.73 2.02
C THR A 41 28.00 25.39 2.73
N LYS A 42 29.29 25.02 2.80
CA LYS A 42 29.80 23.82 3.47
C LYS A 42 29.51 23.86 4.97
N LYS A 43 28.84 22.84 5.52
CA LYS A 43 28.82 22.57 6.97
C LYS A 43 29.08 21.08 7.27
N LYS A 44 29.94 20.87 8.26
CA LYS A 44 30.66 19.64 8.63
C LYS A 44 29.72 18.48 9.02
N LYS A 45 30.04 17.28 8.51
CA LYS A 45 29.36 15.99 8.80
C LYS A 45 29.60 15.53 10.24
N ALA A 46 28.53 15.38 11.02
CA ALA A 46 28.51 14.54 12.21
C ALA A 46 27.99 13.15 11.82
N THR A 47 28.79 12.12 12.04
CA THR A 47 28.52 10.72 11.70
C THR A 47 27.58 10.07 12.71
N LYS A 48 26.26 10.11 12.45
CA LYS A 48 25.30 9.22 13.12
C LYS A 48 25.29 7.86 12.40
N LYS A 49 25.59 6.78 13.14
CA LYS A 49 25.51 5.39 12.67
C LYS A 49 24.05 5.07 12.32
N VAL A 50 23.78 4.91 11.02
CA VAL A 50 22.48 4.45 10.50
C VAL A 50 22.39 2.94 10.72
N VAL A 51 21.44 2.50 11.54
CA VAL A 51 21.04 1.09 11.62
C VAL A 51 20.38 0.73 10.29
N LYS A 52 21.11 0.04 9.40
CA LYS A 52 20.60 -0.39 8.10
C LYS A 52 19.51 -1.45 8.32
N LYS A 53 18.25 -1.09 8.07
CA LYS A 53 17.15 -2.05 7.94
C LYS A 53 17.53 -3.04 6.83
N VAL A 54 17.69 -4.32 7.17
CA VAL A 54 18.06 -5.37 6.22
C VAL A 54 16.84 -5.66 5.36
N ILE A 55 16.82 -5.15 4.13
CA ILE A 55 15.77 -5.46 3.15
C ILE A 55 15.92 -6.94 2.79
N LYS A 56 14.88 -7.74 3.07
CA LYS A 56 14.87 -9.15 2.66
C LYS A 56 14.87 -9.22 1.12
N LYS A 57 15.57 -10.21 0.58
CA LYS A 57 15.57 -10.48 -0.87
C LYS A 57 14.61 -11.64 -1.15
N PRO A 58 13.97 -11.66 -2.33
CA PRO A 58 13.17 -12.81 -2.72
C PRO A 58 14.04 -14.08 -2.76
N PRO A 59 13.44 -15.27 -2.58
CA PRO A 59 14.14 -16.53 -2.74
C PRO A 59 14.74 -16.62 -4.16
N SER A 60 15.99 -17.11 -4.23
CA SER A 60 16.76 -17.16 -5.48
C SER A 60 16.30 -18.25 -6.45
N LYS A 61 15.64 -19.30 -5.93
CA LYS A 61 15.07 -20.40 -6.73
C LYS A 61 13.58 -20.19 -6.90
N ALA A 62 13.06 -20.51 -8.09
CA ALA A 62 11.62 -20.56 -8.31
C ALA A 62 11.00 -21.64 -7.41
N ILE A 63 9.98 -21.26 -6.65
CA ILE A 63 9.22 -22.17 -5.78
C ILE A 63 7.92 -22.48 -6.51
N LYS A 64 7.70 -23.75 -6.86
CA LYS A 64 6.39 -24.20 -7.36
C LYS A 64 5.47 -24.37 -6.15
N SER A 65 4.38 -23.62 -6.12
CA SER A 65 3.42 -23.61 -5.02
C SER A 65 2.03 -23.85 -5.57
N ILE A 66 1.39 -24.95 -5.16
CA ILE A 66 0.02 -25.29 -5.56
C ILE A 66 -0.94 -24.18 -5.10
N GLN A 67 -0.70 -23.60 -3.92
CA GLN A 67 -1.50 -22.49 -3.39
C GLN A 67 -1.43 -21.25 -4.29
N HIS A 68 -0.25 -20.97 -4.86
CA HIS A 68 -0.09 -19.84 -5.78
C HIS A 68 -0.70 -20.12 -7.15
N ASP A 69 -0.63 -21.36 -7.62
CA ASP A 69 -1.29 -21.79 -8.85
C ASP A 69 -2.83 -21.62 -8.72
N LEU A 70 -3.42 -22.05 -7.60
CA LEU A 70 -4.84 -21.85 -7.30
C LEU A 70 -5.22 -20.38 -7.14
N PHE A 71 -4.33 -19.57 -6.55
CA PHE A 71 -4.55 -18.12 -6.47
C PHE A 71 -4.50 -17.47 -7.85
N SER A 72 -3.77 -18.05 -8.80
CA SER A 72 -3.62 -17.51 -10.15
C SER A 72 -4.70 -18.00 -11.12
N ASP A 73 -5.48 -19.01 -10.73
CA ASP A 73 -6.55 -19.57 -11.55
C ASP A 73 -7.84 -18.74 -11.45
N PHE A 74 -8.33 -18.25 -12.59
CA PHE A 74 -9.48 -17.36 -12.68
C PHE A 74 -10.65 -18.02 -13.41
N LEU A 75 -11.82 -18.01 -12.80
CA LEU A 75 -13.05 -18.55 -13.38
C LEU A 75 -13.85 -17.43 -14.07
N ALA A 76 -13.27 -16.84 -15.12
CA ALA A 76 -13.86 -15.70 -15.82
C ALA A 76 -13.69 -15.77 -17.35
N ASN A 77 -14.68 -15.25 -18.07
CA ASN A 77 -14.63 -15.12 -19.54
C ASN A 77 -13.49 -14.19 -19.98
N ASP A 78 -13.22 -13.13 -19.21
CA ASP A 78 -12.11 -12.21 -19.44
C ASP A 78 -11.20 -12.16 -18.21
N ILE A 79 -10.10 -12.92 -18.30
CA ILE A 79 -9.08 -13.00 -17.26
C ILE A 79 -8.41 -11.64 -17.01
N SER A 80 -8.42 -10.73 -18.00
CA SER A 80 -7.78 -9.42 -17.85
C SER A 80 -8.55 -8.46 -16.94
N GLU A 81 -9.84 -8.71 -16.70
CA GLU A 81 -10.70 -7.84 -15.90
C GLU A 81 -10.85 -8.29 -14.44
N VAL A 82 -10.28 -9.43 -14.06
CA VAL A 82 -10.48 -10.04 -12.73
C VAL A 82 -9.21 -10.02 -11.90
N SER A 83 -9.37 -9.85 -10.59
CA SER A 83 -8.31 -9.96 -9.59
C SER A 83 -8.87 -10.65 -8.34
N ASN A 84 -8.01 -10.91 -7.36
CA ASN A 84 -8.39 -11.49 -6.08
C ASN A 84 -8.38 -10.43 -4.98
N THR A 85 -9.42 -10.44 -4.16
CA THR A 85 -9.49 -9.67 -2.92
C THR A 85 -9.28 -10.60 -1.73
N VAL A 86 -8.69 -10.05 -0.66
CA VAL A 86 -8.35 -10.75 0.58
C VAL A 86 -9.09 -10.06 1.72
N ASP A 87 -10.10 -10.73 2.26
CA ASP A 87 -11.09 -10.12 3.17
C ASP A 87 -10.45 -9.40 4.36
N LEU A 88 -9.55 -10.06 5.10
CA LEU A 88 -8.90 -9.46 6.28
C LEU A 88 -8.05 -8.23 5.90
N TRP A 89 -7.38 -8.29 4.76
CA TRP A 89 -6.51 -7.19 4.34
C TRP A 89 -7.33 -6.00 3.83
N GLU A 90 -8.36 -6.23 3.01
CA GLU A 90 -9.17 -5.16 2.42
C GLU A 90 -10.03 -4.42 3.44
N ARG A 91 -10.47 -5.11 4.50
CA ARG A 91 -11.30 -4.47 5.53
C ARG A 91 -10.54 -3.46 6.38
N ILE A 92 -9.21 -3.50 6.42
CA ILE A 92 -8.40 -2.48 7.09
C ILE A 92 -8.53 -1.16 6.28
N PRO A 93 -9.03 -0.07 6.89
CA PRO A 93 -9.23 1.20 6.19
C PRO A 93 -7.90 1.92 5.98
N LYS A 94 -7.14 1.48 4.97
CA LYS A 94 -5.78 1.97 4.70
C LYS A 94 -5.75 3.24 3.86
N TYR A 95 -6.75 3.47 3.01
CA TYR A 95 -6.65 4.40 1.88
C TYR A 95 -7.57 5.62 1.97
N PHE A 96 -8.05 5.97 3.16
CA PHE A 96 -9.25 6.81 3.37
C PHE A 96 -9.07 8.30 3.08
N LEU A 97 -7.84 8.82 2.96
CA LEU A 97 -7.59 10.25 2.74
C LEU A 97 -7.55 10.61 1.27
N SER A 98 -8.28 11.66 0.92
CA SER A 98 -8.06 12.38 -0.34
C SER A 98 -6.79 13.24 -0.27
N PRO A 99 -6.15 13.53 -1.42
CA PRO A 99 -5.00 14.43 -1.47
C PRO A 99 -5.27 15.85 -0.94
N GLN A 100 -6.53 16.29 -0.90
CA GLN A 100 -6.92 17.61 -0.36
C GLN A 100 -7.02 17.57 1.16
N GLU A 101 -7.65 16.55 1.73
CA GLU A 101 -7.68 16.35 3.19
C GLU A 101 -6.29 16.21 3.76
N GLN A 102 -5.37 15.56 3.03
CA GLN A 102 -3.96 15.53 3.42
C GLN A 102 -3.32 16.92 3.49
N LYS A 103 -3.74 17.88 2.65
CA LYS A 103 -3.25 19.26 2.75
C LYS A 103 -3.79 19.95 4.00
N THR A 104 -5.05 19.70 4.35
CA THR A 104 -5.68 20.24 5.57
C THR A 104 -5.05 19.65 6.84
N LEU A 105 -4.67 18.38 6.81
CA LEU A 105 -4.00 17.68 7.93
C LEU A 105 -2.53 18.05 8.09
N ARG A 106 -1.95 18.84 7.17
CA ARG A 106 -0.56 19.31 7.32
C ARG A 106 -0.54 20.51 8.26
N PRO A 107 0.14 20.41 9.42
CA PRO A 107 0.32 21.56 10.28
C PRO A 107 1.21 22.61 9.60
N GLU A 108 0.96 23.90 9.87
CA GLU A 108 1.80 25.01 9.37
C GLU A 108 3.27 24.88 9.83
N LYS A 109 3.51 24.16 10.92
CA LYS A 109 4.84 23.79 11.43
C LYS A 109 4.79 22.36 11.99
N GLY A 110 5.66 21.48 11.48
CA GLY A 110 5.81 20.11 11.97
C GLY A 110 5.44 19.04 10.95
N GLN A 111 5.53 17.78 11.37
CA GLN A 111 5.08 16.64 10.58
C GLN A 111 3.63 16.29 10.99
N PRO A 112 2.77 15.84 10.08
CA PRO A 112 1.42 15.43 10.44
C PRO A 112 1.46 14.23 11.39
N ASP A 113 0.62 14.27 12.41
CA ASP A 113 0.49 13.19 13.37
C ASP A 113 -0.03 11.91 12.70
N PRO A 114 0.31 10.72 13.23
CA PRO A 114 -0.27 9.47 12.75
C PRO A 114 -1.80 9.51 12.85
N TYR A 115 -2.47 9.14 11.77
CA TYR A 115 -3.93 9.07 11.78
C TYR A 115 -4.40 7.76 12.40
N THR A 116 -5.42 7.81 13.24
CA THR A 116 -6.00 6.63 13.89
C THR A 116 -7.48 6.52 13.56
N GLN A 117 -7.91 5.33 13.15
CA GLN A 117 -9.30 5.02 12.83
C GLN A 117 -9.75 3.74 13.50
N GLU A 118 -10.93 3.79 14.09
CA GLU A 118 -11.61 2.62 14.62
C GLU A 118 -12.56 2.04 13.57
N TYR A 119 -12.65 0.72 13.52
CA TYR A 119 -13.52 -0.01 12.61
C TYR A 119 -13.97 -1.32 13.25
N ILE A 120 -15.09 -1.88 12.78
CA ILE A 120 -15.68 -3.08 13.36
C ILE A 120 -15.59 -4.21 12.34
N LEU A 121 -15.10 -5.36 12.77
CA LEU A 121 -15.15 -6.61 12.01
C LEU A 121 -16.13 -7.57 12.67
N ARG A 122 -16.77 -8.45 11.88
CA ARG A 122 -17.53 -9.57 12.44
C ARG A 122 -16.58 -10.72 12.70
N GLY A 123 -16.54 -11.21 13.95
CA GLY A 123 -15.78 -12.40 14.33
C GLY A 123 -16.43 -13.69 13.82
N GLU A 124 -15.80 -14.83 14.11
CA GLU A 124 -16.26 -16.16 13.65
C GLU A 124 -17.69 -16.49 14.11
N ASN A 125 -18.10 -15.98 15.28
CA ASN A 125 -19.43 -16.18 15.86
C ASN A 125 -20.44 -15.10 15.41
N GLY A 126 -20.07 -14.20 14.49
CA GLY A 126 -20.93 -13.11 14.01
C GLY A 126 -20.94 -11.85 14.89
N GLU A 127 -20.30 -11.91 16.06
CA GLU A 127 -20.19 -10.81 17.02
C GLU A 127 -19.32 -9.67 16.47
N PRO A 128 -19.68 -8.40 16.74
CA PRO A 128 -18.87 -7.25 16.37
C PRO A 128 -17.63 -7.15 17.25
N GLN A 129 -16.45 -7.26 16.64
CA GLN A 129 -15.16 -7.06 17.27
C GLN A 129 -14.60 -5.68 16.88
N PRO A 130 -14.21 -4.84 17.87
CA PRO A 130 -13.64 -3.53 17.60
C PRO A 130 -12.15 -3.68 17.23
N TYR A 131 -11.79 -3.06 16.12
CA TYR A 131 -10.41 -2.94 15.64
C TYR A 131 -10.03 -1.48 15.53
N LYS A 132 -8.73 -1.21 15.59
CA LYS A 132 -8.18 0.12 15.39
C LYS A 132 -6.97 0.05 14.47
N VAL A 133 -6.87 0.95 13.51
CA VAL A 133 -5.68 1.09 12.67
C VAL A 133 -5.04 2.46 12.92
N ARG A 134 -3.74 2.46 13.09
CA ARG A 134 -2.91 3.66 13.14
C ARG A 134 -2.02 3.69 11.90
N ILE A 135 -2.10 4.77 11.13
CA ILE A 135 -1.37 4.97 9.89
C ILE A 135 -0.35 6.06 10.10
N GLN A 136 0.92 5.72 9.96
CA GLN A 136 2.02 6.68 9.96
C GLN A 136 2.29 7.12 8.51
N PRO A 137 2.39 8.44 8.26
CA PRO A 137 2.63 8.94 6.92
C PRO A 137 4.02 8.58 6.42
N ALA A 138 4.16 8.44 5.11
CA ALA A 138 5.43 8.28 4.42
C ALA A 138 6.13 9.63 4.27
N LEU A 139 7.31 9.78 4.87
CA LEU A 139 8.18 10.94 4.64
C LEU A 139 8.99 10.76 3.36
N ILE A 140 8.74 11.62 2.36
CA ILE A 140 9.39 11.57 1.05
C ILE A 140 10.10 12.89 0.79
N GLU A 141 11.38 12.79 0.45
CA GLU A 141 12.24 13.91 0.04
C GLU A 141 11.83 14.40 -1.35
N GLN A 142 11.55 15.69 -1.46
CA GLN A 142 11.22 16.38 -2.70
C GLN A 142 12.49 16.89 -3.39
N SER A 143 12.34 17.36 -4.64
CA SER A 143 13.47 17.85 -5.44
C SER A 143 14.18 19.09 -4.89
N ASP A 144 13.51 19.83 -4.01
CA ASP A 144 14.01 21.00 -3.28
C ASP A 144 14.75 20.61 -1.97
N GLY A 145 14.75 19.33 -1.60
CA GLY A 145 15.35 18.81 -0.36
C GLY A 145 14.41 18.88 0.85
N GLU A 146 13.16 19.32 0.67
CA GLU A 146 12.17 19.30 1.74
C GLU A 146 11.52 17.93 1.88
N PHE A 147 11.18 17.55 3.11
CA PHE A 147 10.46 16.31 3.39
C PHE A 147 8.97 16.60 3.49
N ILE A 148 8.19 15.99 2.60
CA ILE A 148 6.73 16.06 2.67
C ILE A 148 6.19 14.71 3.13
N ALA A 149 5.26 14.76 4.07
CA ALA A 149 4.52 13.61 4.57
C ALA A 149 3.31 13.32 3.66
N PHE A 150 3.18 12.05 3.27
CA PHE A 150 2.10 11.54 2.43
C PHE A 150 1.41 10.37 3.09
N PHE A 151 0.08 10.40 3.13
CA PHE A 151 -0.71 9.24 3.49
C PHE A 151 -1.07 8.44 2.22
N PRO A 152 -1.28 7.12 2.34
CA PRO A 152 -1.81 6.31 1.25
C PRO A 152 -3.23 6.76 0.87
N THR A 153 -3.50 6.85 -0.43
CA THR A 153 -4.77 7.30 -1.03
C THR A 153 -5.36 6.23 -1.94
N LYS A 154 -6.49 6.53 -2.59
CA LYS A 154 -7.07 5.69 -3.66
C LYS A 154 -6.07 5.33 -4.77
N ALA A 155 -5.06 6.16 -5.02
CA ALA A 155 -4.04 5.87 -6.03
C ALA A 155 -3.19 4.65 -5.65
N GLU A 156 -2.75 4.60 -4.41
CA GLU A 156 -1.99 3.49 -3.83
C GLU A 156 -2.85 2.22 -3.75
N GLU A 157 -4.16 2.33 -3.47
CA GLU A 157 -5.08 1.18 -3.50
C GLU A 157 -5.11 0.52 -4.88
N VAL A 158 -5.29 1.31 -5.95
CA VAL A 158 -5.32 0.78 -7.32
C VAL A 158 -4.00 0.13 -7.71
N ILE A 159 -2.87 0.68 -7.25
CA ILE A 159 -1.55 0.09 -7.50
C ILE A 159 -1.39 -1.22 -6.73
N GLU A 160 -1.87 -1.31 -5.49
CA GLU A 160 -1.88 -2.56 -4.73
C GLU A 160 -2.63 -3.68 -5.46
N GLU A 161 -3.83 -3.37 -6.00
CA GLU A 161 -4.63 -4.34 -6.76
C GLU A 161 -3.95 -4.80 -8.04
N ILE A 162 -3.27 -3.88 -8.73
CA ILE A 162 -2.50 -4.22 -9.93
C ILE A 162 -1.29 -5.06 -9.59
N LEU A 163 -0.65 -4.84 -8.44
CA LEU A 163 0.43 -5.71 -7.98
C LEU A 163 -0.08 -7.11 -7.64
N LYS A 164 -1.26 -7.26 -7.04
CA LYS A 164 -1.91 -8.57 -6.85
C LYS A 164 -2.22 -9.24 -8.18
N LYS A 165 -2.65 -8.47 -9.19
CA LYS A 165 -2.87 -8.99 -10.53
C LYS A 165 -1.57 -9.48 -11.18
N ILE A 166 -0.52 -8.67 -11.15
CA ILE A 166 0.81 -9.05 -11.66
C ILE A 166 1.36 -10.27 -10.91
N PHE A 167 1.06 -10.41 -9.62
CA PHE A 167 1.44 -11.58 -8.83
C PHE A 167 0.80 -12.89 -9.34
N THR A 168 -0.34 -12.82 -10.02
CA THR A 168 -0.95 -14.00 -10.69
C THR A 168 -0.36 -14.30 -12.08
N GLU A 169 0.48 -13.43 -12.63
CA GLU A 169 1.12 -13.68 -13.92
C GLU A 169 2.27 -14.67 -13.79
N GLN A 170 2.39 -15.56 -14.79
CA GLN A 170 3.43 -16.59 -14.82
C GLN A 170 4.82 -15.99 -14.67
N ASN A 171 5.62 -16.55 -13.76
CA ASN A 171 7.00 -16.17 -13.43
C ASN A 171 7.19 -14.77 -12.79
N LEU A 172 6.11 -14.04 -12.50
CA LEU A 172 6.17 -12.75 -11.83
C LEU A 172 5.82 -12.84 -10.34
N GLY A 173 4.97 -13.79 -9.95
CA GLY A 173 4.73 -14.14 -8.55
C GLY A 173 5.69 -15.23 -8.05
N ILE A 174 6.12 -15.11 -6.80
CA ILE A 174 6.74 -16.19 -6.03
C ILE A 174 6.04 -16.28 -4.69
N HIS A 175 5.54 -17.46 -4.35
CA HIS A 175 4.98 -17.72 -3.02
C HIS A 175 5.80 -18.78 -2.29
N ASP A 176 6.31 -18.42 -1.12
CA ASP A 176 6.92 -19.35 -0.18
C ASP A 176 5.92 -19.69 0.92
N SER A 177 5.25 -20.84 0.79
CA SER A 177 4.24 -21.30 1.73
C SER A 177 4.81 -21.59 3.12
N LYS A 178 6.09 -21.99 3.22
CA LYS A 178 6.73 -22.32 4.51
C LYS A 178 7.02 -21.09 5.35
N ASN A 179 7.44 -20.00 4.70
CA ASN A 179 7.75 -18.74 5.36
C ASN A 179 6.58 -17.74 5.35
N ALA A 180 5.44 -18.11 4.74
CA ALA A 180 4.30 -17.24 4.50
C ALA A 180 4.72 -15.90 3.84
N GLU A 181 5.52 -15.99 2.77
CA GLU A 181 5.99 -14.82 2.03
C GLU A 181 5.55 -14.87 0.57
N SER A 182 4.78 -13.87 0.15
CA SER A 182 4.43 -13.64 -1.25
C SER A 182 5.24 -12.47 -1.82
N TRP A 183 5.96 -12.73 -2.91
CA TRP A 183 6.81 -11.77 -3.61
C TRP A 183 6.28 -11.53 -5.02
N VAL A 184 6.32 -10.29 -5.48
CA VAL A 184 5.96 -9.90 -6.84
C VAL A 184 7.13 -9.20 -7.53
N LYS A 185 7.42 -9.63 -8.76
CA LYS A 185 8.38 -9.01 -9.67
C LYS A 185 7.63 -8.20 -10.71
N PHE A 186 8.06 -6.98 -10.96
CA PHE A 186 7.36 -6.10 -11.90
C PHE A 186 8.28 -5.05 -12.53
N SER A 187 7.79 -4.42 -13.59
CA SER A 187 8.35 -3.20 -14.15
C SER A 187 7.31 -2.09 -14.10
N TYR A 188 7.73 -0.82 -14.14
CA TYR A 188 6.75 0.27 -14.22
C TYR A 188 5.92 0.21 -15.51
N GLY A 189 6.47 -0.35 -16.59
CA GLY A 189 5.75 -0.59 -17.84
C GLY A 189 4.62 -1.61 -17.69
N MET A 190 4.84 -2.69 -16.93
CA MET A 190 3.81 -3.67 -16.60
C MET A 190 2.66 -3.03 -15.81
N ILE A 191 2.97 -2.26 -14.77
CA ILE A 191 1.94 -1.52 -14.00
C ILE A 191 1.15 -0.58 -14.91
N ASN A 192 1.83 0.17 -15.79
CA ASN A 192 1.16 1.10 -16.71
C ASN A 192 0.27 0.37 -17.73
N LYS A 193 0.70 -0.80 -18.22
CA LYS A 193 -0.08 -1.64 -19.13
C LYS A 193 -1.38 -2.11 -18.46
N GLU A 194 -1.28 -2.62 -17.23
CA GLU A 194 -2.46 -3.05 -16.47
C GLU A 194 -3.37 -1.88 -16.07
N LEU A 195 -2.80 -0.73 -15.69
CA LEU A 195 -3.58 0.49 -15.46
C LEU A 195 -4.41 0.86 -16.70
N ARG A 196 -3.78 0.88 -17.88
CA ARG A 196 -4.43 1.28 -19.16
C ARG A 196 -5.56 0.34 -19.56
N LYS A 197 -5.37 -0.97 -19.38
CA LYS A 197 -6.44 -1.96 -19.60
C LYS A 197 -7.66 -1.66 -18.73
N ASN A 198 -7.41 -1.25 -17.48
CA ASN A 198 -8.44 -0.92 -16.51
C ASN A 198 -8.91 0.56 -16.58
N LYS A 199 -8.72 1.23 -17.72
CA LYS A 199 -9.11 2.64 -17.99
C LYS A 199 -8.51 3.67 -17.02
N CYS A 200 -7.38 3.34 -16.40
CA CYS A 200 -6.60 4.25 -15.60
C CYS A 200 -5.27 4.52 -16.31
N SER A 201 -4.63 5.67 -16.07
CA SER A 201 -3.27 5.87 -16.54
C SER A 201 -2.50 6.73 -15.56
N ARG A 202 -1.22 6.41 -15.38
CA ARG A 202 -0.30 7.15 -14.51
C ARG A 202 1.05 7.26 -15.19
N THR A 203 1.76 8.34 -14.89
CA THR A 203 3.15 8.51 -15.33
C THR A 203 4.07 7.62 -14.51
N HIS A 204 5.26 7.32 -15.05
CA HIS A 204 6.27 6.57 -14.30
C HIS A 204 6.65 7.23 -12.98
N GLN A 205 6.66 8.57 -12.93
CA GLN A 205 6.95 9.32 -11.70
C GLN A 205 5.85 9.13 -10.64
N GLN A 206 4.58 9.15 -11.05
CA GLN A 206 3.45 8.90 -10.15
C GLN A 206 3.46 7.47 -9.61
N ILE A 207 3.76 6.47 -10.45
CA ILE A 207 3.89 5.07 -10.02
C ILE A 207 5.02 4.93 -9.01
N LYS A 208 6.19 5.50 -9.31
CA LYS A 208 7.34 5.48 -8.40
C LYS A 208 6.99 6.12 -7.05
N HIS A 209 6.37 7.29 -7.06
CA HIS A 209 5.94 7.99 -5.85
C HIS A 209 4.97 7.13 -5.02
N SER A 210 3.96 6.53 -5.65
CA SER A 210 2.98 5.69 -4.95
C SER A 210 3.63 4.46 -4.30
N LEU A 211 4.58 3.81 -4.99
CA LEU A 211 5.35 2.69 -4.43
C LEU A 211 6.24 3.13 -3.25
N GLU A 212 6.80 4.33 -3.30
CA GLU A 212 7.54 4.91 -2.18
C GLU A 212 6.61 5.20 -0.98
N VAL A 213 5.41 5.72 -1.21
CA VAL A 213 4.40 5.92 -0.16
C VAL A 213 4.04 4.58 0.48
N MET A 214 3.70 3.57 -0.31
CA MET A 214 3.31 2.24 0.19
C MET A 214 4.42 1.51 0.96
N SER A 215 5.69 1.75 0.62
CA SER A 215 6.84 1.10 1.28
C SER A 215 7.32 1.82 2.54
N LYS A 216 7.06 3.14 2.65
CA LYS A 216 7.46 3.96 3.80
C LYS A 216 6.33 4.25 4.78
N CYS A 217 5.07 4.09 4.37
CA CYS A 217 3.91 4.17 5.24
C CYS A 217 3.88 2.94 6.17
N ILE A 218 3.75 3.16 7.48
CA ILE A 218 3.64 2.08 8.47
C ILE A 218 2.21 2.02 8.99
N LEU A 219 1.64 0.84 8.93
CA LEU A 219 0.35 0.49 9.51
C LEU A 219 0.57 -0.26 10.81
N THR A 220 -0.10 0.17 11.87
CA THR A 220 -0.24 -0.60 13.11
C THR A 220 -1.72 -0.94 13.30
N VAL A 221 -2.05 -2.23 13.37
CA VAL A 221 -3.41 -2.71 13.62
C VAL A 221 -3.51 -3.23 15.04
N TYR A 222 -4.59 -2.86 15.70
CA TYR A 222 -4.93 -3.30 17.05
C TYR A 222 -6.25 -4.05 17.04
N GLU A 223 -6.32 -5.09 17.86
CA GLU A 223 -7.53 -5.83 18.22
C GLU A 223 -7.70 -5.67 19.74
N ASP A 224 -8.86 -5.19 20.20
CA ASP A 224 -9.13 -4.97 21.63
C ASP A 224 -8.02 -4.18 22.38
N SER A 225 -7.37 -3.26 21.66
CA SER A 225 -6.21 -2.45 22.10
C SER A 225 -4.85 -3.16 22.18
N GLU A 226 -4.77 -4.46 21.86
CA GLU A 226 -3.51 -5.18 21.68
C GLU A 226 -2.99 -5.00 20.25
N GLU A 227 -1.69 -4.74 20.09
CA GLU A 227 -1.06 -4.61 18.77
C GLU A 227 -0.90 -5.99 18.13
N ILE A 228 -1.67 -6.27 17.07
CA ILE A 228 -1.64 -7.55 16.36
C ILE A 228 -0.73 -7.53 15.12
N TYR A 229 -0.48 -6.36 14.56
CA TYR A 229 0.32 -6.22 13.35
C TYR A 229 0.94 -4.83 13.25
N THR A 230 2.24 -4.77 12.93
CA THR A 230 2.91 -3.55 12.49
C THR A 230 3.73 -3.83 11.23
N GLY A 231 3.51 -3.06 10.17
CA GLY A 231 4.26 -3.20 8.92
C GLY A 231 3.86 -2.21 7.84
N ALA A 232 4.66 -2.15 6.78
CA ALA A 232 4.32 -1.36 5.60
C ALA A 232 3.27 -2.07 4.73
N ILE A 233 2.64 -1.33 3.82
CA ILE A 233 1.73 -1.90 2.81
C ILE A 233 2.54 -2.83 1.88
N LEU A 234 3.67 -2.34 1.38
CA LEU A 234 4.66 -3.15 0.66
C LEU A 234 5.84 -3.45 1.59
N GLN A 235 5.95 -4.71 2.00
CA GLN A 235 7.04 -5.17 2.81
C GLN A 235 8.27 -5.35 1.88
N ASP A 236 9.46 -4.86 2.25
CA ASP A 236 10.70 -5.10 1.49
C ASP A 236 10.68 -4.71 -0.01
N TYR A 237 10.36 -3.44 -0.33
CA TYR A 237 10.45 -2.93 -1.69
C TYR A 237 11.91 -2.72 -2.15
N CYS A 238 12.32 -3.47 -3.17
CA CYS A 238 13.59 -3.33 -3.87
C CYS A 238 13.38 -2.64 -5.21
N SER A 239 13.72 -1.35 -5.30
CA SER A 239 13.72 -0.62 -6.55
C SER A 239 14.97 -0.92 -7.38
N VAL A 240 14.79 -1.14 -8.68
CA VAL A 240 15.89 -1.18 -9.65
C VAL A 240 16.19 0.24 -10.12
N ASP A 241 17.46 0.64 -10.03
CA ASP A 241 17.91 1.94 -10.53
C ASP A 241 18.14 1.93 -12.04
N ARG A 242 18.06 3.11 -12.67
CA ARG A 242 18.33 3.28 -14.11
C ARG A 242 19.68 2.71 -14.53
N LYS A 243 20.71 2.81 -13.69
CA LYS A 243 22.04 2.22 -13.94
C LYS A 243 21.97 0.69 -14.01
N GLN A 244 21.31 0.07 -13.02
CA GLN A 244 21.11 -1.38 -12.99
C GLN A 244 20.25 -1.89 -14.14
N TYR A 245 19.27 -1.10 -14.59
CA TYR A 245 18.48 -1.42 -15.78
C TYR A 245 19.27 -1.29 -17.09
N LEU A 246 20.20 -0.33 -17.18
CA LEU A 246 21.09 -0.21 -18.34
C LEU A 246 22.10 -1.37 -18.39
N ASP A 247 22.57 -1.84 -17.24
CA ASP A 247 23.46 -3.00 -17.13
C ASP A 247 22.71 -4.33 -17.37
N ASN A 248 21.43 -4.38 -17.01
CA ASN A 248 20.56 -5.53 -17.26
C ASN A 248 19.14 -5.06 -17.63
N THR A 249 18.83 -5.10 -18.92
CA THR A 249 17.52 -4.70 -19.46
C THR A 249 16.35 -5.56 -18.97
N LYS A 250 16.62 -6.70 -18.31
CA LYS A 250 15.63 -7.57 -17.66
C LYS A 250 15.50 -7.33 -16.15
N ALA A 251 16.15 -6.30 -15.60
CA ALA A 251 16.06 -6.02 -14.17
C ALA A 251 14.63 -5.58 -13.80
N LEU A 252 14.00 -6.37 -12.92
CA LEU A 252 12.65 -6.13 -12.42
C LEU A 252 12.71 -5.60 -10.99
N HIS A 253 11.81 -4.68 -10.67
CA HIS A 253 11.51 -4.30 -9.30
C HIS A 253 10.91 -5.49 -8.57
N VAL A 254 11.17 -5.57 -7.26
CA VAL A 254 10.64 -6.64 -6.42
C VAL A 254 10.01 -6.03 -5.18
N ALA A 255 8.83 -6.52 -4.80
CA ALA A 255 8.21 -6.17 -3.52
C ALA A 255 7.66 -7.43 -2.85
N ARG A 256 7.69 -7.48 -1.51
CA ARG A 256 6.95 -8.46 -0.72
C ARG A 256 5.57 -7.90 -0.41
N LEU A 257 4.54 -8.69 -0.68
CA LEU A 257 3.17 -8.38 -0.33
C LEU A 257 2.97 -8.54 1.18
N SER A 258 1.84 -8.07 1.69
CA SER A 258 1.54 -8.15 3.12
C SER A 258 1.46 -9.62 3.60
N VAL A 259 1.69 -9.82 4.90
CA VAL A 259 1.54 -11.14 5.53
C VAL A 259 0.10 -11.64 5.39
N PHE A 260 -0.89 -10.74 5.40
CA PHE A 260 -2.30 -11.09 5.20
C PHE A 260 -2.56 -11.69 3.83
N ILE A 261 -1.97 -11.13 2.76
CA ILE A 261 -2.07 -11.71 1.42
C ILE A 261 -1.40 -13.09 1.39
N SER A 262 -0.24 -13.21 2.00
CA SER A 262 0.50 -14.49 2.05
C SER A 262 -0.26 -15.56 2.84
N HIS A 263 -0.90 -15.18 3.94
CA HIS A 263 -1.78 -16.05 4.72
C HIS A 263 -3.00 -16.49 3.90
N ALA A 264 -3.68 -15.55 3.25
CA ALA A 264 -4.86 -15.85 2.43
C ALA A 264 -4.54 -16.77 1.25
N VAL A 265 -3.39 -16.62 0.60
CA VAL A 265 -2.93 -17.58 -0.42
C VAL A 265 -2.76 -18.97 0.19
N ASN A 266 -2.15 -19.07 1.37
CA ASN A 266 -1.94 -20.35 2.06
C ASN A 266 -3.25 -21.03 2.51
N THR A 267 -4.22 -20.26 3.00
CA THR A 267 -5.50 -20.76 3.54
C THR A 267 -6.64 -20.78 2.54
N LEU A 268 -6.40 -20.33 1.31
CA LEU A 268 -7.40 -20.15 0.25
C LEU A 268 -8.55 -19.19 0.63
N GLN A 269 -8.28 -18.24 1.53
CA GLN A 269 -9.23 -17.22 1.99
C GLN A 269 -9.17 -15.98 1.10
N TYR A 270 -9.50 -16.14 -0.17
CA TYR A 270 -9.59 -15.06 -1.14
C TYR A 270 -10.80 -15.28 -2.05
N ARG A 271 -11.27 -14.20 -2.68
CA ARG A 271 -12.38 -14.24 -3.62
C ARG A 271 -12.06 -13.45 -4.88
N GLN A 272 -12.57 -13.91 -6.01
CA GLN A 272 -12.41 -13.22 -7.28
C GLN A 272 -13.37 -12.04 -7.35
N PHE A 273 -12.90 -10.92 -7.88
CA PHE A 273 -13.73 -9.74 -8.15
C PHE A 273 -13.32 -9.09 -9.47
N ASN A 274 -14.21 -8.25 -10.01
CA ASN A 274 -13.94 -7.53 -11.23
C ASN A 274 -13.15 -6.24 -10.94
N LEU A 275 -11.85 -6.26 -11.31
CA LEU A 275 -10.91 -5.16 -11.16
C LEU A 275 -11.34 -3.94 -11.99
N ARG A 276 -11.87 -4.16 -13.19
CA ARG A 276 -12.34 -3.08 -14.07
C ARG A 276 -13.51 -2.29 -13.44
N ARG A 277 -14.39 -2.95 -12.68
CA ARG A 277 -15.45 -2.29 -11.91
C ARG A 277 -14.88 -1.46 -10.78
N LEU A 278 -13.88 -1.97 -10.06
CA LEU A 278 -13.21 -1.24 -8.99
C LEU A 278 -12.52 0.03 -9.51
N THR A 279 -11.81 -0.04 -10.64
CA THR A 279 -11.15 1.14 -11.21
C THR A 279 -12.12 2.14 -11.81
N ALA A 280 -13.34 1.72 -12.15
CA ALA A 280 -14.44 2.60 -12.57
C ALA A 280 -15.13 3.30 -11.39
N CYS A 281 -15.03 2.76 -10.16
CA CYS A 281 -15.55 3.41 -8.96
C CYS A 281 -14.77 4.69 -8.67
N LYS A 282 -15.44 5.83 -8.80
CA LYS A 282 -14.88 7.15 -8.46
C LYS A 282 -14.74 7.33 -6.93
N GLU A 283 -15.74 6.84 -6.21
CA GLU A 283 -15.79 6.93 -4.75
C GLU A 283 -15.11 5.74 -4.08
N GLN A 284 -14.39 6.03 -3.00
CA GLN A 284 -13.71 5.00 -2.24
C GLN A 284 -14.68 4.05 -1.55
N LEU A 285 -15.78 4.57 -1.02
CA LEU A 285 -16.84 3.76 -0.39
C LEU A 285 -17.43 2.75 -1.38
N SER A 286 -17.67 3.15 -2.64
CA SER A 286 -18.17 2.24 -3.66
C SER A 286 -17.18 1.10 -3.94
N GLY A 287 -15.89 1.40 -3.98
CA GLY A 287 -14.85 0.39 -4.12
C GLY A 287 -14.77 -0.56 -2.91
N TRP A 288 -14.96 -0.03 -1.70
CA TRP A 288 -15.01 -0.82 -0.47
C TRP A 288 -16.21 -1.76 -0.44
N ILE A 289 -17.40 -1.29 -0.82
CA ILE A 289 -18.61 -2.12 -0.92
C ILE A 289 -18.43 -3.24 -1.96
N LEU A 290 -17.77 -2.97 -3.09
CA LEU A 290 -17.52 -3.98 -4.11
C LEU A 290 -16.61 -5.12 -3.61
N LYS A 291 -15.72 -4.82 -2.66
CA LYS A 291 -14.76 -5.76 -2.07
C LYS A 291 -15.30 -6.49 -0.84
N SER A 292 -16.30 -5.93 -0.17
CA SER A 292 -16.91 -6.45 1.07
C SER A 292 -17.93 -7.55 0.78
#